data_AF-A0A9W9V5U7-F1
#
_entry.id   AF-A0A9W9V5U7-F1
#
_cell.length_a   1.000
_cell.length_b   1.000
_cell.length_c   1.000
_cell.angle_alpha   90.00
_cell.angle_beta   90.00
_cell.angle_gamma   90.00
#
_symmetry.space_group_name_H-M   'P 1'
#
loop_
_entity.id
_entity.type
_entity.pdbx_description
1 polymer ?
#
loop_
_entity_poly.entity_id
_entity_poly.type
_entity_poly.pdbx_seq_one_letter_code
_entity_poly.pdbx_strand_id
1 'polypeptide(L)'
;MLEKNPKMGKRSRQNPGYIHQGFDNDRLFKSSCDHVPGPDCRGCDTANEVQRDPRDTIDPEIHYWTIASGNTLVKDAAARDRIVAELGEDCICFEMEAAGLMNHFPCLVIRGICDYADSHKNDRWQRYASATAAAYAKELLAYVPAAEVQETKRALEVLQSVQQQIDSVRQTTVATKAVTDSIRSDLRTDKIRRWLCPPDASINANHARTLRHEGTGAWLLKNPVFQSWHSGSRRHLWLHGLAGCGKTVLSATVLDHLTKRNDGLILSFFVDFSDTTKQTLDGMLRSLAFQLYQGEFSSAPHLNALFQAYQNGSDQPAREAVSDIVFKMLLVQRQVLIVLDALDESKTRDEVLLWIKDVVARPDLAHVQLLYTSRPESEFLRYIPHLIGKQNCLPLDKQAINSDIRSWVTTQLSQRRDFTEKPLSQDLLERIRRKVSDGADGM
;
A
#
# COMPACT_ATOMS: atom_id res chain seq x y z
N MET A 1 53.14 12.36 -25.36
CA MET A 1 53.04 12.13 -26.81
C MET A 1 53.23 10.64 -27.04
N LEU A 2 52.20 9.93 -27.51
CA LEU A 2 52.36 8.58 -28.04
C LEU A 2 52.95 8.73 -29.46
N GLU A 3 54.10 8.11 -29.72
CA GLU A 3 54.68 8.09 -31.07
C GLU A 3 53.73 7.40 -32.04
N LYS A 4 53.67 7.88 -33.29
CA LYS A 4 52.69 7.43 -34.31
C LYS A 4 52.86 5.96 -34.70
N ASN A 5 54.01 5.34 -34.43
CA ASN A 5 54.33 3.94 -34.70
C ASN A 5 55.25 3.36 -33.59
N PRO A 6 54.69 2.97 -32.44
CA PRO A 6 55.49 2.42 -31.35
C PRO A 6 56.11 1.07 -31.76
N LYS A 7 57.38 0.84 -31.37
CA LYS A 7 58.06 -0.44 -31.54
C LYS A 7 58.11 -1.19 -30.21
N MET A 8 58.12 -2.52 -30.26
CA MET A 8 58.39 -3.34 -29.07
C MET A 8 59.71 -2.93 -28.42
N GLY A 9 59.70 -2.82 -27.09
CA GLY A 9 60.89 -2.46 -26.33
C GLY A 9 62.03 -3.44 -26.57
N LYS A 10 63.16 -2.94 -27.09
CA LYS A 10 64.36 -3.74 -27.34
C LYS A 10 65.10 -4.02 -26.04
N ARG A 11 65.81 -5.15 -26.00
CA ARG A 11 66.71 -5.48 -24.90
C ARG A 11 67.80 -4.43 -24.75
N SER A 12 68.00 -3.92 -23.55
CA SER A 12 69.07 -3.02 -23.16
C SER A 12 69.57 -3.38 -21.75
N ARG A 13 70.61 -2.71 -21.25
CA ARG A 13 71.09 -2.90 -19.87
C ARG A 13 70.02 -2.58 -18.81
N GLN A 14 69.01 -1.78 -19.15
CA GLN A 14 67.95 -1.34 -18.24
C GLN A 14 66.58 -1.95 -18.59
N ASN A 15 66.45 -2.69 -19.69
CA ASN A 15 65.19 -3.29 -20.13
C ASN A 15 65.43 -4.71 -20.68
N PRO A 16 64.86 -5.76 -20.07
CA PRO A 16 65.04 -7.13 -20.56
C PRO A 16 64.39 -7.39 -21.93
N GLY A 17 63.51 -6.51 -22.40
CA GLY A 17 62.76 -6.67 -23.66
C GLY A 17 61.67 -7.73 -23.56
N TYR A 18 61.08 -8.10 -24.70
CA TYR A 18 59.99 -9.08 -24.83
C TYR A 18 60.51 -10.42 -25.40
N ILE A 19 61.67 -10.87 -24.92
CA ILE A 19 62.34 -12.08 -25.43
C ILE A 19 62.27 -13.22 -24.42
N HIS A 20 62.40 -14.45 -24.91
CA HIS A 20 62.59 -15.63 -24.07
C HIS A 20 63.82 -15.45 -23.17
N GLN A 21 63.71 -15.79 -21.89
CA GLN A 21 64.72 -15.46 -20.88
C GLN A 21 65.78 -16.57 -20.70
N GLY A 22 65.70 -17.65 -21.48
CA GLY A 22 66.63 -18.77 -21.47
C GLY A 22 66.24 -19.86 -20.47
N PHE A 23 66.57 -21.12 -20.78
CA PHE A 23 66.17 -22.28 -19.99
C PHE A 23 66.73 -22.27 -18.56
N ASP A 24 67.93 -21.72 -18.36
CA ASP A 24 68.54 -21.59 -17.02
C ASP A 24 67.71 -20.73 -16.04
N ASN A 25 66.77 -19.94 -16.56
CA ASN A 25 65.89 -19.08 -15.76
C ASN A 25 64.46 -19.65 -15.62
N ASP A 26 64.15 -20.82 -16.19
CA ASP A 26 62.92 -21.58 -15.97
C ASP A 26 63.17 -22.57 -14.82
N ARG A 27 62.98 -22.10 -13.58
CA ARG A 27 63.25 -22.85 -12.35
C ARG A 27 61.96 -23.06 -11.57
N LEU A 28 61.72 -24.28 -11.11
CA LEU A 28 60.58 -24.66 -10.29
C LEU A 28 61.07 -25.26 -8.98
N PHE A 29 60.56 -24.77 -7.86
CA PHE A 29 60.89 -25.26 -6.52
C PHE A 29 59.74 -26.09 -5.96
N LYS A 30 60.04 -27.01 -5.03
CA LYS A 30 59.01 -27.75 -4.29
C LYS A 30 58.09 -26.78 -3.54
N SER A 31 56.79 -27.11 -3.47
CA SER A 31 55.78 -26.25 -2.84
C SER A 31 56.02 -26.00 -1.34
N SER A 32 56.77 -26.87 -0.67
CA SER A 32 57.14 -26.75 0.74
C SER A 32 58.33 -25.82 1.02
N CYS A 33 58.90 -25.20 -0.01
CA CYS A 33 60.11 -24.40 0.12
C CYS A 33 59.79 -22.92 -0.04
N ASP A 34 60.29 -22.12 0.90
CA ASP A 34 60.13 -20.67 0.88
C ASP A 34 61.27 -19.99 0.12
N HIS A 35 60.92 -18.90 -0.57
CA HIS A 35 61.88 -18.06 -1.24
C HIS A 35 62.75 -17.31 -0.22
N VAL A 36 64.07 -17.29 -0.46
CA VAL A 36 65.01 -16.51 0.34
C VAL A 36 64.93 -15.04 -0.07
N PRO A 37 64.68 -14.09 0.85
CA PRO A 37 64.45 -12.69 0.50
C PRO A 37 65.48 -12.10 -0.47
N GLY A 38 65.01 -11.65 -1.63
CA GLY A 38 65.85 -11.12 -2.71
C GLY A 38 65.06 -10.86 -4.00
N PRO A 39 65.66 -10.25 -5.02
CA PRO A 39 64.98 -9.92 -6.28
C PRO A 39 64.85 -11.12 -7.24
N ASP A 40 65.49 -12.25 -6.93
CA ASP A 40 65.47 -13.48 -7.73
C ASP A 40 65.84 -14.71 -6.88
N CYS A 41 65.87 -15.89 -7.51
CA CYS A 41 66.13 -17.16 -6.82
C CYS A 41 67.62 -17.54 -6.77
N ARG A 42 68.57 -16.59 -6.92
CA ARG A 42 70.01 -16.91 -6.84
C ARG A 42 70.46 -17.36 -5.44
N GLY A 43 69.76 -16.91 -4.40
CA GLY A 43 70.01 -17.28 -3.01
C GLY A 43 69.20 -18.50 -2.53
N CYS A 44 68.31 -19.05 -3.36
CA CYS A 44 67.50 -20.21 -3.00
C CYS A 44 68.31 -21.50 -3.13
N ASP A 45 68.03 -22.46 -2.24
CA ASP A 45 68.68 -23.77 -2.25
C ASP A 45 68.29 -24.59 -3.49
N THR A 46 69.28 -24.84 -4.36
CA THR A 46 69.12 -25.59 -5.61
C THR A 46 68.75 -27.06 -5.37
N ALA A 47 68.99 -27.60 -4.17
CA ALA A 47 68.58 -28.97 -3.82
C ALA A 47 67.04 -29.15 -3.75
N ASN A 48 66.31 -28.04 -3.63
CA ASN A 48 64.85 -28.02 -3.61
C ASN A 48 64.22 -27.74 -4.98
N GLU A 49 65.03 -27.60 -6.03
CA GLU A 49 64.52 -27.51 -7.40
C GLU A 49 63.97 -28.86 -7.88
N VAL A 50 62.80 -28.79 -8.49
CA VAL A 50 62.16 -29.94 -9.12
C VAL A 50 62.90 -30.24 -10.42
N GLN A 51 63.45 -31.43 -10.52
CA GLN A 51 64.05 -31.92 -11.76
C GLN A 51 62.95 -32.11 -12.81
N ARG A 52 63.12 -31.45 -13.95
CA ARG A 52 62.20 -31.48 -15.09
C ARG A 52 62.99 -31.80 -16.34
N ASP A 53 62.35 -32.48 -17.29
CA ASP A 53 62.95 -32.71 -18.60
C ASP A 53 63.24 -31.37 -19.29
N PRO A 54 64.39 -31.22 -19.97
CA PRO A 54 64.67 -30.03 -20.76
C PRO A 54 63.59 -29.80 -21.81
N ARG A 55 63.17 -28.55 -21.99
CA ARG A 55 62.26 -28.19 -23.08
C ARG A 55 62.97 -28.31 -24.42
N ASP A 56 62.31 -28.92 -25.40
CA ASP A 56 62.86 -29.13 -26.75
C ASP A 56 62.94 -27.84 -27.57
N THR A 57 62.04 -26.88 -27.32
CA THR A 57 61.96 -25.60 -28.05
C THR A 57 61.73 -24.41 -27.12
N ILE A 58 61.86 -23.21 -27.67
CA ILE A 58 61.49 -21.94 -27.01
C ILE A 58 60.05 -21.50 -27.36
N ASP A 59 59.28 -22.38 -28.01
CA ASP A 59 57.93 -22.07 -28.43
C ASP A 59 56.99 -22.10 -27.22
N PRO A 60 55.99 -21.21 -27.18
CA PRO A 60 55.05 -21.19 -26.07
C PRO A 60 54.09 -22.38 -26.13
N GLU A 61 53.82 -22.99 -24.97
CA GLU A 61 52.77 -23.99 -24.81
C GLU A 61 51.42 -23.32 -24.50
N ILE A 62 50.36 -23.79 -25.16
CA ILE A 62 49.00 -23.29 -24.97
C ILE A 62 48.21 -24.29 -24.16
N HIS A 63 47.68 -23.85 -23.02
CA HIS A 63 46.83 -24.65 -22.15
C HIS A 63 45.40 -24.13 -22.18
N TYR A 64 44.44 -25.04 -22.30
CA TYR A 64 43.01 -24.75 -22.13
C TYR A 64 42.58 -25.39 -20.82
N TRP A 65 42.17 -24.58 -19.84
CA TRP A 65 41.63 -25.02 -18.56
C TRP A 65 41.11 -23.85 -17.72
N THR A 66 40.49 -24.18 -16.60
CA THR A 66 39.95 -23.21 -15.64
C THR A 66 41.07 -22.34 -15.06
N ILE A 67 40.86 -21.02 -15.12
CA ILE A 67 41.72 -20.02 -14.49
C ILE A 67 41.02 -19.53 -13.22
N ALA A 68 41.63 -19.75 -12.05
CA ALA A 68 41.14 -19.24 -10.79
C ALA A 68 41.38 -17.71 -10.72
N SER A 69 40.29 -16.95 -10.66
CA SER A 69 40.30 -15.49 -10.66
C SER A 69 39.92 -14.94 -9.29
N GLY A 70 40.70 -14.01 -8.75
CA GLY A 70 40.43 -13.42 -7.44
C GLY A 70 40.97 -12.01 -7.28
N ASN A 71 40.44 -11.26 -6.31
CA ASN A 71 40.90 -9.89 -6.01
C ASN A 71 42.13 -9.84 -5.08
N THR A 72 42.66 -11.01 -4.68
CA THR A 72 43.78 -11.14 -3.74
C THR A 72 44.92 -11.92 -4.39
N LEU A 73 46.15 -11.42 -4.25
CA LEU A 73 47.34 -12.05 -4.82
C LEU A 73 47.71 -13.32 -4.07
N VAL A 74 47.71 -14.45 -4.78
CA VAL A 74 48.26 -15.71 -4.28
C VAL A 74 49.74 -15.78 -4.64
N LYS A 75 50.60 -15.85 -3.62
CA LYS A 75 52.07 -15.88 -3.73
C LYS A 75 52.69 -16.92 -2.80
N ASP A 76 51.92 -17.97 -2.52
CA ASP A 76 52.28 -19.03 -1.58
C ASP A 76 51.74 -20.34 -2.12
N ALA A 77 52.64 -21.30 -2.35
CA ALA A 77 52.29 -22.56 -3.00
C ALA A 77 51.35 -23.41 -2.13
N ALA A 78 51.48 -23.35 -0.79
CA ALA A 78 50.56 -24.05 0.11
C ALA A 78 49.16 -23.43 0.13
N ALA A 79 49.05 -22.10 0.05
CA ALA A 79 47.76 -21.42 -0.13
C ALA A 79 47.13 -21.74 -1.48
N ARG A 80 47.91 -21.75 -2.56
CA ARG A 80 47.47 -22.18 -3.89
C ARG A 80 46.88 -23.59 -3.84
N ASP A 81 47.62 -24.56 -3.31
CA ASP A 81 47.21 -25.96 -3.26
C ASP A 81 45.95 -26.16 -2.41
N ARG A 82 45.80 -25.39 -1.32
CA ARG A 82 44.55 -25.35 -0.54
C ARG A 82 43.36 -24.81 -1.34
N ILE A 83 43.56 -23.71 -2.07
CA ILE A 83 42.50 -23.13 -2.91
C ILE A 83 42.06 -24.13 -3.99
N VAL A 84 43.00 -24.82 -4.65
CA VAL A 84 42.69 -25.89 -5.62
C VAL A 84 41.85 -26.99 -4.97
N ALA A 85 42.27 -27.47 -3.78
CA ALA A 85 41.56 -28.53 -3.06
C ALA A 85 40.15 -28.11 -2.60
N GLU A 86 39.95 -26.86 -2.20
CA GLU A 86 38.64 -26.32 -1.79
C GLU A 86 37.68 -26.11 -2.96
N LEU A 87 38.19 -25.69 -4.12
CA LEU A 87 37.37 -25.49 -5.33
C LEU A 87 36.84 -26.82 -5.90
N GLY A 88 37.54 -27.94 -5.67
CA GLY A 88 37.13 -29.26 -6.15
C GLY A 88 37.22 -29.43 -7.67
N GLU A 89 37.88 -28.50 -8.36
CA GLU A 89 38.08 -28.49 -9.82
C GLU A 89 39.57 -28.35 -10.15
N ASP A 90 39.97 -28.89 -11.31
CA ASP A 90 41.33 -28.74 -11.82
C ASP A 90 41.53 -27.32 -12.39
N CYS A 91 42.08 -26.40 -11.58
CA CYS A 91 42.56 -25.10 -12.06
C CYS A 91 44.07 -25.10 -12.20
N ILE A 92 44.58 -24.56 -13.32
CA ILE A 92 46.01 -24.58 -13.66
C ILE A 92 46.67 -23.21 -13.62
N CYS A 93 45.88 -22.17 -13.40
CA CYS A 93 46.37 -20.80 -13.43
C CYS A 93 45.59 -19.93 -12.45
N PHE A 94 46.28 -18.95 -11.88
CA PHE A 94 45.73 -17.97 -10.95
C PHE A 94 45.92 -16.57 -11.51
N GLU A 95 44.87 -15.75 -11.45
CA GLU A 95 44.83 -14.43 -12.08
C GLU A 95 44.04 -13.41 -11.24
N MET A 96 44.27 -12.11 -11.44
CA MET A 96 43.60 -11.05 -10.68
C MET A 96 42.97 -9.94 -11.53
N GLU A 97 43.32 -9.88 -12.80
CA GLU A 97 43.03 -8.77 -13.69
C GLU A 97 41.64 -8.89 -14.34
N ALA A 98 41.14 -10.11 -14.56
CA ALA A 98 39.79 -10.34 -15.07
C ALA A 98 38.75 -10.53 -13.97
N ALA A 99 39.17 -10.51 -12.69
CA ALA A 99 38.29 -10.60 -11.53
C ALA A 99 37.21 -9.49 -11.58
N GLY A 100 35.95 -9.89 -11.66
CA GLY A 100 34.80 -8.99 -11.71
C GLY A 100 34.36 -8.55 -13.11
N LEU A 101 35.20 -8.67 -14.16
CA LEU A 101 34.75 -8.44 -15.54
C LEU A 101 33.77 -9.54 -15.99
N MET A 102 34.06 -10.78 -15.62
CA MET A 102 33.21 -11.95 -15.90
C MET A 102 31.81 -11.85 -15.27
N ASN A 103 31.63 -11.04 -14.23
CA ASN A 103 30.32 -10.83 -13.60
C ASN A 103 29.43 -9.87 -14.39
N HIS A 104 30.00 -9.10 -15.32
CA HIS A 104 29.28 -8.05 -16.05
C HIS A 104 29.02 -8.42 -17.51
N PHE A 105 29.85 -9.25 -18.14
CA PHE A 105 29.59 -9.75 -19.49
C PHE A 105 30.31 -11.08 -19.77
N PRO A 106 29.78 -11.92 -20.67
CA PRO A 106 30.48 -13.12 -21.12
C PRO A 106 31.79 -12.76 -21.80
N CYS A 107 32.91 -13.27 -21.30
CA CYS A 107 34.23 -13.02 -21.87
C CYS A 107 35.15 -14.23 -21.73
N LEU A 108 36.13 -14.33 -22.64
CA LEU A 108 37.22 -15.28 -22.56
C LEU A 108 38.46 -14.58 -22.01
N VAL A 109 39.16 -15.23 -21.07
CA VAL A 109 40.40 -14.73 -20.49
C VAL A 109 41.58 -15.44 -21.15
N ILE A 110 42.54 -14.67 -21.69
CA ILE A 110 43.80 -15.17 -22.23
C ILE A 110 44.93 -14.64 -21.35
N ARG A 111 45.66 -15.54 -20.69
CA ARG A 111 46.71 -15.19 -19.72
C ARG A 111 48.05 -15.76 -20.15
N GLY A 112 49.07 -14.91 -20.14
CA GLY A 112 50.45 -15.34 -20.24
C GLY A 112 50.94 -15.80 -18.88
N ILE A 113 51.39 -17.05 -18.78
CA ILE A 113 51.88 -17.64 -17.53
C ILE A 113 53.35 -17.28 -17.37
N CYS A 114 53.69 -16.57 -16.28
CA CYS A 114 55.06 -16.19 -15.93
C CYS A 114 55.42 -16.52 -14.47
N ASP A 115 54.44 -16.99 -13.70
CA ASP A 115 54.56 -17.47 -12.33
C ASP A 115 53.51 -18.55 -12.08
N TYR A 116 53.67 -19.30 -10.98
CA TYR A 116 52.76 -20.38 -10.61
C TYR A 116 52.17 -20.18 -9.21
N ALA A 117 51.86 -18.91 -8.88
CA ALA A 117 51.27 -18.50 -7.60
C ALA A 117 52.04 -19.01 -6.35
N ASP A 118 53.37 -19.07 -6.47
CA ASP A 118 54.30 -19.49 -5.41
C ASP A 118 55.12 -18.32 -4.86
N SER A 119 55.92 -18.61 -3.84
CA SER A 119 56.78 -17.65 -3.16
C SER A 119 57.99 -17.21 -3.99
N HIS A 120 58.31 -17.92 -5.08
CA HIS A 120 59.46 -17.69 -5.95
C HIS A 120 59.14 -16.82 -7.19
N LYS A 121 57.91 -16.30 -7.27
CA LYS A 121 57.46 -15.34 -8.28
C LYS A 121 58.45 -14.17 -8.44
N ASN A 122 58.75 -13.83 -9.70
CA ASN A 122 59.56 -12.67 -10.06
C ASN A 122 59.13 -12.07 -11.42
N ASP A 123 59.58 -10.85 -11.72
CA ASP A 123 59.10 -10.09 -12.88
C ASP A 123 59.82 -10.41 -14.20
N ARG A 124 60.79 -11.34 -14.18
CA ARG A 124 61.68 -11.61 -15.33
C ARG A 124 60.92 -12.04 -16.58
N TRP A 125 59.91 -12.89 -16.41
CA TRP A 125 59.18 -13.52 -17.51
C TRP A 125 57.91 -12.75 -17.93
N GLN A 126 57.48 -11.74 -17.17
CA GLN A 126 56.21 -11.03 -17.40
C GLN A 126 56.11 -10.47 -18.82
N ARG A 127 57.16 -9.78 -19.30
CA ARG A 127 57.13 -9.18 -20.66
C ARG A 127 56.95 -10.23 -21.74
N TYR A 128 57.74 -11.31 -21.70
CA TYR A 128 57.63 -12.40 -22.66
C TYR A 128 56.23 -13.03 -22.61
N ALA A 129 55.74 -13.38 -21.41
CA ALA A 129 54.43 -13.97 -21.24
C ALA A 129 53.30 -13.07 -21.74
N SER A 130 53.35 -11.76 -21.47
CA SER A 130 52.37 -10.79 -22.00
C SER A 130 52.40 -10.70 -23.53
N ALA A 131 53.58 -10.69 -24.15
CA ALA A 131 53.69 -10.68 -25.61
C ALA A 131 53.15 -11.97 -26.23
N THR A 132 53.46 -13.12 -25.63
CA THR A 132 52.94 -14.42 -26.03
C THR A 132 51.42 -14.46 -25.94
N ALA A 133 50.82 -14.01 -24.84
CA ALA A 133 49.37 -13.96 -24.68
C ALA A 133 48.71 -13.07 -25.74
N ALA A 134 49.29 -11.90 -26.04
CA ALA A 134 48.79 -11.01 -27.07
C ALA A 134 48.93 -11.61 -28.48
N ALA A 135 50.04 -12.28 -28.78
CA ALA A 135 50.26 -12.97 -30.05
C ALA A 135 49.25 -14.11 -30.22
N TYR A 136 49.06 -14.93 -29.19
CA TYR A 136 48.07 -16.00 -29.21
C TYR A 136 46.65 -15.45 -29.33
N ALA A 137 46.30 -14.37 -28.64
CA ALA A 137 44.99 -13.73 -28.79
C ALA A 137 44.72 -13.31 -30.24
N LYS A 138 45.73 -12.79 -30.94
CA LYS A 138 45.62 -12.47 -32.38
C LYS A 138 45.42 -13.72 -33.24
N GLU A 139 46.12 -14.82 -32.96
CA GLU A 139 45.92 -16.08 -33.68
C GLU A 139 44.53 -16.66 -33.40
N LEU A 140 44.09 -16.69 -32.13
CA LEU A 140 42.76 -17.16 -31.76
C LEU A 140 41.66 -16.40 -32.51
N LEU A 141 41.78 -15.07 -32.60
CA LEU A 141 40.82 -14.25 -33.36
C LEU A 141 40.78 -14.59 -34.85
N ALA A 142 41.85 -15.14 -35.43
CA ALA A 142 41.84 -15.60 -36.81
C ALA A 142 41.02 -16.89 -37.01
N TYR A 143 40.79 -17.66 -35.93
CA TYR A 143 39.90 -18.82 -35.93
C TYR A 143 38.44 -18.48 -35.61
N VAL A 144 38.15 -17.24 -35.19
CA VAL A 144 36.78 -16.79 -34.89
C VAL A 144 36.14 -16.22 -36.17
N PRO A 145 35.10 -16.87 -36.75
CA PRO A 145 34.50 -16.40 -37.99
C PRO A 145 33.78 -15.06 -37.79
N ALA A 146 34.16 -14.04 -38.55
CA ALA A 146 33.54 -12.71 -38.45
C ALA A 146 32.03 -12.74 -38.75
N ALA A 147 31.58 -13.63 -39.63
CA ALA A 147 30.16 -13.80 -39.96
C ALA A 147 29.35 -14.30 -38.76
N GLU A 148 29.85 -15.32 -38.05
CA GLU A 148 29.18 -15.87 -36.85
C GLU A 148 29.10 -14.82 -35.74
N VAL A 149 30.16 -14.02 -35.54
CA VAL A 149 30.15 -12.93 -34.54
C VAL A 149 29.12 -11.86 -34.87
N GLN A 150 28.91 -11.53 -36.15
CA GLN A 150 27.88 -10.55 -36.54
C GLN A 150 26.45 -11.04 -36.28
N GLU A 151 26.23 -12.37 -36.30
CA GLU A 151 24.94 -12.99 -36.00
C GLU A 151 24.69 -13.13 -34.49
N THR A 152 25.74 -13.05 -33.65
CA THR A 152 25.58 -13.05 -32.20
C THR A 152 25.05 -11.72 -31.66
N LYS A 153 24.12 -11.80 -30.70
CA LYS A 153 23.62 -10.61 -29.99
C LYS A 153 24.76 -9.98 -29.20
N ARG A 154 24.83 -8.64 -29.22
CA ARG A 154 25.81 -7.92 -28.41
C ARG A 154 25.52 -8.15 -26.93
N ALA A 155 26.56 -8.36 -26.13
CA ALA A 155 26.40 -8.57 -24.68
C ALA A 155 25.58 -7.43 -24.02
N LEU A 156 25.77 -6.18 -24.46
CA LEU A 156 24.99 -5.02 -23.99
C LEU A 156 23.48 -5.14 -24.27
N GLU A 157 23.08 -5.70 -25.41
CA GLU A 157 21.67 -5.87 -25.77
C GLU A 157 21.02 -6.97 -24.92
N VAL A 158 21.75 -8.06 -24.65
CA VAL A 158 21.30 -9.11 -23.72
C VAL A 158 21.11 -8.54 -22.32
N LEU A 159 22.06 -7.75 -21.82
CA LEU A 159 21.97 -7.10 -20.51
C LEU A 159 20.80 -6.11 -20.43
N GLN A 160 20.57 -5.32 -21.49
CA GLN A 160 19.42 -4.41 -21.56
C GLN A 160 18.09 -5.16 -21.56
N SER A 161 17.99 -6.26 -22.30
CA SER A 161 16.82 -7.14 -22.31
C SER A 161 16.54 -7.72 -20.92
N VAL A 162 17.57 -8.17 -20.21
CA VAL A 162 17.44 -8.67 -18.82
C VAL A 162 16.97 -7.56 -17.89
N GLN A 163 17.53 -6.34 -18.01
CA GLN A 163 17.10 -5.20 -17.19
C GLN A 163 15.63 -4.84 -17.42
N GLN A 164 15.17 -4.81 -18.68
CA GLN A 164 13.77 -4.56 -19.02
C GLN A 164 12.82 -5.63 -18.45
N GLN A 165 13.23 -6.90 -18.48
CA GLN A 165 12.47 -7.98 -17.86
C GLN A 165 12.39 -7.83 -16.34
N ILE A 166 13.49 -7.44 -15.68
CA ILE A 166 13.50 -7.16 -14.23
C ILE A 166 12.55 -6.01 -13.88
N ASP A 167 12.55 -4.93 -14.66
CA ASP A 167 11.67 -3.78 -14.42
C ASP A 167 10.19 -4.15 -14.61
N SER A 168 9.88 -4.97 -15.62
CA SER A 168 8.54 -5.53 -15.85
C SER A 168 8.08 -6.38 -14.66
N VAL A 169 8.93 -7.31 -14.20
CA VAL A 169 8.64 -8.15 -13.01
C VAL A 169 8.42 -7.28 -11.77
N ARG A 170 9.21 -6.23 -11.58
CA ARG A 170 9.05 -5.29 -10.46
C ARG A 170 7.70 -4.58 -10.52
N GLN A 171 7.30 -4.10 -11.69
CA GLN A 171 5.99 -3.46 -11.88
C GLN A 171 4.83 -4.43 -11.59
N THR A 172 4.90 -5.66 -12.12
CA THR A 172 3.91 -6.70 -11.81
C THR A 172 3.86 -6.99 -10.32
N THR A 173 5.00 -7.10 -9.64
CA THR A 173 5.07 -7.37 -8.19
C THR A 173 4.39 -6.27 -7.37
N VAL A 174 4.59 -5.00 -7.72
CA VAL A 174 3.93 -3.87 -7.04
C VAL A 174 2.42 -3.91 -7.27
N ALA A 175 1.97 -4.15 -8.50
CA ALA A 175 0.54 -4.27 -8.81
C ALA A 175 -0.11 -5.45 -8.07
N THR A 176 0.53 -6.62 -8.06
CA THR A 176 0.06 -7.80 -7.32
C THR A 176 -0.02 -7.53 -5.82
N LYS A 177 0.97 -6.83 -5.24
CA LYS A 177 0.95 -6.44 -3.83
C LYS A 177 -0.25 -5.53 -3.53
N ALA A 178 -0.49 -4.51 -4.35
CA ALA A 178 -1.62 -3.59 -4.18
C ALA A 178 -2.97 -4.32 -4.23
N VAL A 179 -3.16 -5.23 -5.20
CA VAL A 179 -4.36 -6.06 -5.30
C VAL A 179 -4.51 -6.96 -4.06
N THR A 180 -3.42 -7.58 -3.61
CA THR A 180 -3.43 -8.47 -2.43
C THR A 180 -3.76 -7.70 -1.15
N ASP A 181 -3.24 -6.48 -0.99
CA ASP A 181 -3.51 -5.61 0.15
C ASP A 181 -4.98 -5.13 0.15
N SER A 182 -5.54 -4.81 -1.04
CA SER A 182 -6.97 -4.49 -1.18
C SER A 182 -7.86 -5.66 -0.77
N ILE A 183 -7.59 -6.87 -1.30
CA ILE A 183 -8.34 -8.08 -0.97
C ILE A 183 -8.28 -8.37 0.54
N ARG A 184 -7.10 -8.21 1.16
CA ARG A 184 -6.94 -8.39 2.60
C ARG A 184 -7.75 -7.37 3.40
N SER A 185 -7.79 -6.12 2.94
CA SER A 185 -8.58 -5.05 3.56
C SER A 185 -10.07 -5.35 3.50
N ASP A 186 -10.57 -5.77 2.34
CA ASP A 186 -11.98 -6.11 2.14
C ASP A 186 -12.40 -7.31 3.00
N LEU A 187 -11.59 -8.38 3.00
CA LEU A 187 -11.81 -9.55 3.86
C LEU A 187 -11.83 -9.19 5.35
N ARG A 188 -11.02 -8.22 5.77
CA ARG A 188 -10.99 -7.75 7.16
C ARG A 188 -12.24 -6.95 7.51
N THR A 189 -12.66 -6.05 6.63
CA THR A 189 -13.89 -5.26 6.78
C THR A 189 -15.10 -6.18 6.88
N ASP A 190 -15.16 -7.22 6.05
CA ASP A 190 -16.21 -8.24 6.09
C ASP A 190 -16.22 -9.03 7.41
N LYS A 191 -15.04 -9.40 7.94
CA LYS A 191 -14.95 -10.05 9.25
C LYS A 191 -15.47 -9.17 10.37
N ILE A 192 -15.10 -7.89 10.37
CA ILE A 192 -15.58 -6.93 11.37
C ILE A 192 -17.09 -6.70 11.24
N ARG A 193 -17.61 -6.61 10.01
CA ARG A 193 -19.06 -6.48 9.78
C ARG A 193 -19.82 -7.67 10.34
N ARG A 194 -19.37 -8.90 10.06
CA ARG A 194 -20.00 -10.13 10.57
C ARG A 194 -19.91 -10.23 12.08
N TRP A 195 -18.79 -9.81 12.66
CA TRP A 195 -18.59 -9.80 14.10
C TRP A 195 -19.48 -8.78 14.81
N LEU A 196 -19.48 -7.51 14.38
CA LEU A 196 -20.32 -6.49 15.01
C LEU A 196 -21.81 -6.73 14.76
N CYS A 197 -22.18 -7.33 13.63
CA CYS A 197 -23.56 -7.46 13.15
C CYS A 197 -24.32 -6.10 13.17
N PRO A 198 -23.80 -5.06 12.50
CA PRO A 198 -24.39 -3.72 12.57
C PRO A 198 -25.72 -3.65 11.81
N PRO A 199 -26.79 -3.09 12.41
CA PRO A 199 -28.01 -2.77 11.69
C PRO A 199 -27.75 -1.76 10.56
N ASP A 200 -28.36 -2.00 9.41
CA ASP A 200 -28.13 -1.20 8.20
C ASP A 200 -29.08 0.02 8.15
N ALA A 201 -28.51 1.19 8.41
CA ALA A 201 -29.22 2.48 8.35
C ALA A 201 -29.59 2.89 6.90
N SER A 202 -28.90 2.36 5.89
CA SER A 202 -29.13 2.74 4.49
C SER A 202 -30.49 2.28 3.97
N ILE A 203 -31.03 1.19 4.51
CA ILE A 203 -32.36 0.66 4.16
C ILE A 203 -33.42 1.73 4.45
N ASN A 204 -33.44 2.28 5.66
CA ASN A 204 -34.39 3.30 6.08
C ASN A 204 -34.17 4.62 5.35
N ALA A 205 -32.92 5.04 5.18
CA ALA A 205 -32.58 6.25 4.44
C ALA A 205 -33.06 6.16 2.97
N ASN A 206 -32.82 5.02 2.30
CA ASN A 206 -33.26 4.80 0.92
C ASN A 206 -34.78 4.73 0.82
N HIS A 207 -35.45 4.04 1.76
CA HIS A 207 -36.90 4.02 1.79
C HIS A 207 -37.47 5.44 1.96
N ALA A 208 -36.93 6.23 2.88
CA ALA A 208 -37.32 7.63 3.07
C ALA A 208 -37.10 8.50 1.82
N ARG A 209 -36.01 8.27 1.08
CA ARG A 209 -35.77 8.92 -0.22
C ARG A 209 -36.83 8.56 -1.26
N THR A 210 -37.31 7.31 -1.30
CA THR A 210 -38.38 6.91 -2.22
C THR A 210 -39.72 7.55 -1.89
N LEU A 211 -39.99 7.81 -0.61
CA LEU A 211 -41.20 8.49 -0.15
C LEU A 211 -41.12 10.01 -0.36
N ARG A 212 -39.92 10.57 -0.46
CA ARG A 212 -39.73 12.01 -0.61
C ARG A 212 -40.21 12.50 -1.97
N HIS A 213 -41.10 13.48 -1.95
CA HIS A 213 -41.46 14.25 -3.13
C HIS A 213 -40.35 15.26 -3.46
N GLU A 214 -40.03 15.44 -4.74
CA GLU A 214 -39.02 16.42 -5.14
C GLU A 214 -39.41 17.83 -4.67
N GLY A 215 -38.46 18.55 -4.07
CA GLY A 215 -38.66 19.90 -3.55
C GLY A 215 -39.20 20.00 -2.11
N THR A 216 -39.68 18.91 -1.50
CA THR A 216 -40.15 18.94 -0.11
C THR A 216 -39.02 18.88 0.91
N GLY A 217 -39.25 19.40 2.12
CA GLY A 217 -38.25 19.48 3.19
C GLY A 217 -37.18 20.58 3.00
N ALA A 218 -37.19 21.31 1.88
CA ALA A 218 -36.24 22.39 1.61
C ALA A 218 -36.35 23.56 2.61
N TRP A 219 -37.52 23.73 3.24
CA TRP A 219 -37.75 24.73 4.28
C TRP A 219 -36.85 24.50 5.51
N LEU A 220 -36.56 23.23 5.86
CA LEU A 220 -35.69 22.89 6.99
C LEU A 220 -34.26 23.37 6.72
N LEU A 221 -33.76 23.16 5.50
CA LEU A 221 -32.41 23.56 5.11
C LEU A 221 -32.22 25.09 5.09
N LYS A 222 -33.32 25.85 4.93
CA LYS A 222 -33.34 27.31 5.00
C LYS A 222 -33.59 27.84 6.42
N ASN A 223 -33.90 26.97 7.38
CA ASN A 223 -34.22 27.38 8.73
C ASN A 223 -32.94 27.91 9.45
N PRO A 224 -32.98 29.08 10.11
CA PRO A 224 -31.80 29.64 10.77
C PRO A 224 -31.21 28.75 11.88
N VAL A 225 -32.06 28.00 12.58
CA VAL A 225 -31.63 27.05 13.63
C VAL A 225 -30.85 25.89 13.00
N PHE A 226 -31.35 25.36 11.89
CA PHE A 226 -30.65 24.32 11.13
C PHE A 226 -29.33 24.83 10.55
N GLN A 227 -29.31 26.02 9.95
CA GLN A 227 -28.07 26.61 9.41
C GLN A 227 -27.02 26.87 10.50
N SER A 228 -27.48 27.30 11.68
CA SER A 228 -26.61 27.47 12.85
C SER A 228 -26.04 26.13 13.32
N TRP A 229 -26.86 25.07 13.33
CA TRP A 229 -26.38 23.71 13.58
C TRP A 229 -25.37 23.27 12.52
N HIS A 230 -25.71 23.37 11.23
CA HIS A 230 -24.87 22.93 10.11
C HIS A 230 -23.51 23.64 10.07
N SER A 231 -23.46 24.94 10.36
CA SER A 231 -22.22 25.73 10.44
C SER A 231 -21.33 25.39 11.66
N GLY A 232 -21.82 24.60 12.61
CA GLY A 232 -21.12 24.26 13.85
C GLY A 232 -21.28 25.30 14.97
N SER A 233 -21.96 26.43 14.73
CA SER A 233 -22.27 27.40 15.80
C SER A 233 -23.21 26.81 16.87
N ARG A 234 -24.00 25.80 16.51
CA ARG A 234 -24.75 24.95 17.43
C ARG A 234 -24.31 23.50 17.25
N ARG A 235 -23.90 22.85 18.35
CA ARG A 235 -23.46 21.45 18.31
C ARG A 235 -24.63 20.47 18.18
N HIS A 236 -25.77 20.76 18.78
CA HIS A 236 -26.88 19.81 18.89
C HIS A 236 -28.20 20.43 18.45
N LEU A 237 -29.04 19.64 17.80
CA LEU A 237 -30.35 20.05 17.30
C LEU A 237 -31.35 18.90 17.48
N TRP A 238 -32.47 19.18 18.13
CA TRP A 238 -33.59 18.26 18.22
C TRP A 238 -34.74 18.73 17.34
N LEU A 239 -35.15 17.90 16.38
CA LEU A 239 -36.34 18.11 15.56
C LEU A 239 -37.50 17.30 16.14
N HIS A 240 -38.64 17.93 16.45
CA HIS A 240 -39.76 17.18 17.00
C HIS A 240 -41.10 17.48 16.34
N GLY A 241 -41.90 16.43 16.19
CA GLY A 241 -43.21 16.49 15.56
C GLY A 241 -44.00 15.20 15.75
N LEU A 242 -45.31 15.26 15.52
CA LEU A 242 -46.23 14.14 15.71
C LEU A 242 -45.94 12.96 14.76
N ALA A 243 -46.63 11.84 14.89
CA ALA A 243 -46.56 10.79 13.88
C ALA A 243 -47.01 11.34 12.51
N GLY A 244 -46.46 10.85 11.40
CA GLY A 244 -46.87 11.28 10.05
C GLY A 244 -46.20 12.55 9.51
N CYS A 245 -45.72 13.47 10.36
CA CYS A 245 -45.17 14.77 9.94
C CYS A 245 -43.86 14.77 9.13
N GLY A 246 -43.39 13.61 8.65
CA GLY A 246 -42.25 13.53 7.74
C GLY A 246 -40.86 13.57 8.39
N LYS A 247 -40.72 13.33 9.71
CA LYS A 247 -39.41 13.28 10.42
C LYS A 247 -38.34 12.48 9.67
N THR A 248 -38.64 11.23 9.33
CA THR A 248 -37.71 10.33 8.62
C THR A 248 -37.35 10.84 7.22
N VAL A 249 -38.31 11.42 6.50
CA VAL A 249 -38.08 12.05 5.17
C VAL A 249 -37.18 13.29 5.30
N LEU A 250 -37.35 14.07 6.37
CA LEU A 250 -36.48 15.20 6.69
C LEU A 250 -35.07 14.73 7.06
N SER A 251 -34.93 13.66 7.86
CA SER A 251 -33.63 13.05 8.17
C SER A 251 -32.87 12.62 6.92
N ALA A 252 -33.54 11.97 5.96
CA ALA A 252 -32.95 11.65 4.66
C ALA A 252 -32.57 12.90 3.85
N THR A 253 -33.36 13.97 3.95
CA THR A 253 -33.07 15.26 3.31
C THR A 253 -31.85 15.95 3.90
N VAL A 254 -31.68 15.89 5.22
CA VAL A 254 -30.47 16.33 5.90
C VAL A 254 -29.26 15.51 5.42
N LEU A 255 -29.37 14.17 5.41
CA LEU A 255 -28.27 13.32 4.96
C LEU A 255 -27.84 13.63 3.52
N ASP A 256 -28.78 13.78 2.59
CA ASP A 256 -28.47 14.15 1.21
C ASP A 256 -27.79 15.52 1.10
N HIS A 257 -28.18 16.47 1.94
CA HIS A 257 -27.57 17.79 1.97
C HIS A 257 -26.11 17.73 2.44
N LEU A 258 -25.86 17.01 3.55
CA LEU A 258 -24.53 16.84 4.12
C LEU A 258 -23.59 16.10 3.17
N THR A 259 -24.05 14.99 2.58
CA THR A 259 -23.24 14.18 1.66
C THR A 259 -22.87 14.95 0.39
N LYS A 260 -23.79 15.73 -0.18
CA LYS A 260 -23.50 16.53 -1.40
C LYS A 260 -22.41 17.59 -1.19
N ARG A 261 -22.25 18.07 0.04
CA ARG A 261 -21.28 19.11 0.39
C ARG A 261 -19.95 18.54 0.92
N ASN A 262 -19.89 17.23 1.15
CA ASN A 262 -18.75 16.54 1.74
C ASN A 262 -18.37 17.14 3.12
N ASP A 263 -19.37 17.34 3.98
CA ASP A 263 -19.26 18.02 5.29
C ASP A 263 -18.54 17.19 6.38
N GLY A 264 -17.51 16.42 6.02
CA GLY A 264 -16.77 15.55 6.94
C GLY A 264 -17.40 14.18 7.14
N LEU A 265 -17.18 13.55 8.30
CA LEU A 265 -17.70 12.21 8.57
C LEU A 265 -19.17 12.28 8.99
N ILE A 266 -20.04 11.70 8.17
CA ILE A 266 -21.48 11.66 8.40
C ILE A 266 -21.87 10.25 8.87
N LEU A 267 -22.46 10.18 10.05
CA LEU A 267 -23.01 8.95 10.62
C LEU A 267 -24.53 9.06 10.70
N SER A 268 -25.21 7.94 10.55
CA SER A 268 -26.67 7.91 10.67
C SER A 268 -27.20 6.64 11.31
N PHE A 269 -28.28 6.76 12.05
CA PHE A 269 -29.02 5.61 12.55
C PHE A 269 -30.52 5.93 12.54
N PHE A 270 -31.31 4.98 12.05
CA PHE A 270 -32.75 5.10 12.00
C PHE A 270 -33.32 4.06 12.95
N VAL A 271 -33.91 4.54 14.04
CA VAL A 271 -34.68 3.67 14.93
C VAL A 271 -35.97 3.29 14.20
N ASP A 272 -36.26 2.01 14.14
CA ASP A 272 -37.36 1.48 13.33
C ASP A 272 -38.19 0.50 14.17
N PHE A 273 -39.45 0.86 14.43
CA PHE A 273 -40.38 0.04 15.21
C PHE A 273 -40.66 -1.35 14.59
N SER A 274 -40.39 -1.53 13.30
CA SER A 274 -40.56 -2.81 12.59
C SER A 274 -39.31 -3.69 12.59
N ASP A 275 -38.13 -3.12 12.82
CA ASP A 275 -36.86 -3.83 12.85
C ASP A 275 -36.30 -3.90 14.28
N THR A 276 -36.44 -5.07 14.91
CA THR A 276 -35.98 -5.29 16.29
C THR A 276 -34.49 -5.05 16.51
N THR A 277 -33.66 -5.14 15.45
CA THR A 277 -32.22 -4.86 15.53
C THR A 277 -31.92 -3.36 15.63
N LYS A 278 -32.89 -2.51 15.26
CA LYS A 278 -32.76 -1.04 15.24
C LYS A 278 -33.41 -0.36 16.44
N GLN A 279 -33.91 -1.11 17.41
CA GLN A 279 -34.71 -0.56 18.52
C GLN A 279 -33.91 -0.33 19.81
N THR A 280 -32.61 -0.61 19.83
CA THR A 280 -31.80 -0.56 21.05
C THR A 280 -30.55 0.31 20.89
N LEU A 281 -30.00 0.77 22.02
CA LEU A 281 -28.70 1.43 22.08
C LEU A 281 -27.59 0.53 21.53
N ASP A 282 -27.64 -0.78 21.80
CA ASP A 282 -26.66 -1.75 21.29
C ASP A 282 -26.64 -1.78 19.75
N GLY A 283 -27.82 -1.83 19.11
CA GLY A 283 -27.94 -1.74 17.66
C GLY A 283 -27.40 -0.43 17.11
N MET A 284 -27.70 0.70 17.77
CA MET A 284 -27.17 2.01 17.40
C MET A 284 -25.65 2.05 17.48
N LEU A 285 -25.06 1.63 18.60
CA LEU A 285 -23.61 1.65 18.83
C LEU A 285 -22.86 0.76 17.83
N ARG A 286 -23.37 -0.44 17.54
CA ARG A 286 -22.78 -1.33 16.52
C ARG A 286 -22.80 -0.71 15.14
N SER A 287 -23.92 -0.07 14.76
CA SER A 287 -24.04 0.64 13.48
C SER A 287 -23.08 1.82 13.40
N LEU A 288 -23.00 2.65 14.44
CA LEU A 288 -22.08 3.80 14.49
C LEU A 288 -20.61 3.36 14.48
N ALA A 289 -20.23 2.32 15.24
CA ALA A 289 -18.87 1.78 15.26
C ALA A 289 -18.44 1.30 13.87
N PHE A 290 -19.33 0.61 13.16
CA PHE A 290 -19.04 0.13 11.81
C PHE A 290 -18.93 1.28 10.79
N GLN A 291 -19.82 2.27 10.87
CA GLN A 291 -19.73 3.46 10.01
C GLN A 291 -18.45 4.27 10.27
N LEU A 292 -18.04 4.43 11.53
CA LEU A 292 -16.77 5.05 11.90
C LEU A 292 -15.58 4.28 11.31
N TYR A 293 -15.61 2.95 11.35
CA TYR A 293 -14.58 2.08 10.79
C TYR A 293 -14.45 2.22 9.27
N GLN A 294 -15.56 2.43 8.57
CA GLN A 294 -15.58 2.63 7.11
C GLN A 294 -15.18 4.05 6.69
N GLY A 295 -15.41 5.05 7.55
CA GLY A 295 -15.23 6.47 7.23
C GLY A 295 -13.79 6.92 7.04
N GLU A 296 -12.94 6.75 8.06
CA GLU A 296 -11.55 7.23 8.05
C GLU A 296 -10.54 6.19 8.58
N PHE A 297 -9.33 6.17 7.99
CA PHE A 297 -8.25 5.28 8.40
C PHE A 297 -7.79 5.50 9.87
N SER A 298 -8.02 6.69 10.42
CA SER A 298 -7.65 7.06 11.80
C SER A 298 -8.41 6.26 12.86
N SER A 299 -9.66 5.87 12.59
CA SER A 299 -10.53 5.18 13.54
C SER A 299 -10.33 3.65 13.55
N ALA A 300 -9.94 3.09 12.39
CA ALA A 300 -9.85 1.66 12.17
C ALA A 300 -8.93 0.92 13.16
N PRO A 301 -7.75 1.44 13.57
CA PRO A 301 -6.90 0.80 14.57
C PRO A 301 -7.59 0.51 15.90
N HIS A 302 -8.50 1.38 16.35
CA HIS A 302 -9.21 1.20 17.61
C HIS A 302 -10.13 -0.02 17.57
N LEU A 303 -11.00 -0.10 16.56
CA LEU A 303 -11.91 -1.23 16.42
C LEU A 303 -11.16 -2.53 16.10
N ASN A 304 -10.05 -2.44 15.37
CA ASN A 304 -9.16 -3.57 15.12
C ASN A 304 -8.57 -4.15 16.40
N ALA A 305 -8.13 -3.30 17.34
CA ALA A 305 -7.63 -3.74 18.62
C ALA A 305 -8.73 -4.40 19.46
N LEU A 306 -9.95 -3.85 19.44
CA LEU A 306 -11.09 -4.48 20.11
C LEU A 306 -11.42 -5.86 19.50
N PHE A 307 -11.48 -5.96 18.18
CA PHE A 307 -11.69 -7.23 17.47
C PHE A 307 -10.66 -8.30 17.86
N GLN A 308 -9.39 -7.91 17.97
CA GLN A 308 -8.31 -8.81 18.41
C GLN A 308 -8.47 -9.23 19.88
N ALA A 309 -8.83 -8.29 20.76
CA ALA A 309 -9.05 -8.57 22.18
C ALA A 309 -10.20 -9.57 22.43
N TYR A 310 -11.21 -9.58 21.55
CA TYR A 310 -12.32 -10.54 21.56
C TYR A 310 -12.06 -11.74 20.63
N GLN A 311 -10.85 -12.30 20.74
CA GLN A 311 -10.43 -13.52 20.05
C GLN A 311 -10.60 -13.48 18.52
N ASN A 312 -10.32 -12.34 17.89
CA ASN A 312 -10.53 -12.13 16.45
C ASN A 312 -11.99 -12.40 16.03
N GLY A 313 -12.93 -11.99 16.87
CA GLY A 313 -14.35 -12.01 16.59
C GLY A 313 -15.09 -13.29 16.96
N SER A 314 -14.45 -14.22 17.69
CA SER A 314 -15.13 -15.40 18.24
C SER A 314 -16.10 -15.03 19.36
N ASP A 315 -15.75 -14.04 20.19
CA ASP A 315 -16.59 -13.55 21.28
C ASP A 315 -17.26 -12.22 20.92
N GLN A 316 -18.49 -12.01 21.37
CA GLN A 316 -19.18 -10.73 21.21
C GLN A 316 -18.76 -9.72 22.29
N PRO A 317 -18.51 -8.45 21.93
CA PRO A 317 -18.24 -7.42 22.92
C PRO A 317 -19.52 -7.05 23.68
N ALA A 318 -19.36 -6.75 24.96
CA ALA A 318 -20.42 -6.16 25.78
C ALA A 318 -20.71 -4.73 25.31
N ARG A 319 -21.92 -4.23 25.61
CA ARG A 319 -22.39 -2.90 25.20
C ARG A 319 -21.43 -1.79 25.63
N GLU A 320 -20.90 -1.88 26.84
CA GLU A 320 -19.98 -0.90 27.43
C GLU A 320 -18.69 -0.81 26.60
N ALA A 321 -18.14 -1.95 26.18
CA ALA A 321 -16.94 -2.00 25.34
C ALA A 321 -17.18 -1.39 23.94
N VAL A 322 -18.38 -1.60 23.37
CA VAL A 322 -18.77 -0.96 22.09
C VAL A 322 -18.98 0.54 22.27
N SER A 323 -19.60 0.98 23.37
CA SER A 323 -19.75 2.40 23.69
C SER A 323 -18.39 3.08 23.82
N ASP A 324 -17.48 2.48 24.59
CA ASP A 324 -16.12 2.99 24.80
C ASP A 324 -15.34 3.10 23.49
N ILE A 325 -15.47 2.11 22.60
CA ILE A 325 -14.76 2.16 21.32
C ILE A 325 -15.33 3.23 20.39
N VAL A 326 -16.66 3.42 20.37
CA VAL A 326 -17.29 4.50 19.62
C VAL A 326 -16.76 5.85 20.11
N PHE A 327 -16.71 6.07 21.43
CA PHE A 327 -16.13 7.31 21.99
C PHE A 327 -14.67 7.50 21.58
N LYS A 328 -13.83 6.46 21.68
CA LYS A 328 -12.42 6.53 21.23
C LYS A 328 -12.29 6.86 19.74
N MET A 329 -13.12 6.25 18.90
CA MET A 329 -13.13 6.47 17.47
C MET A 329 -13.61 7.88 17.11
N LEU A 330 -14.59 8.44 17.84
CA LEU A 330 -15.05 9.82 17.68
C LEU A 330 -13.95 10.84 18.04
N LEU A 331 -13.14 10.57 19.07
CA LEU A 331 -12.09 11.48 19.53
C LEU A 331 -10.98 11.74 18.50
N VAL A 332 -10.73 10.78 17.61
CA VAL A 332 -9.68 10.92 16.58
C VAL A 332 -10.19 11.54 15.28
N GLN A 333 -11.48 11.86 15.21
CA GLN A 333 -12.08 12.51 14.03
C GLN A 333 -11.89 14.03 14.09
N ARG A 334 -11.80 14.66 12.92
CA ARG A 334 -11.73 16.12 12.82
C ARG A 334 -13.10 16.79 12.98
N GLN A 335 -14.13 16.24 12.35
CA GLN A 335 -15.51 16.74 12.39
C GLN A 335 -16.46 15.57 12.13
N VAL A 336 -17.50 15.44 12.95
CA VAL A 336 -18.48 14.35 12.83
C VAL A 336 -19.89 14.92 12.94
N LEU A 337 -20.76 14.57 11.99
CA LEU A 337 -22.19 14.84 12.07
C LEU A 337 -22.95 13.53 12.22
N ILE A 338 -23.77 13.41 13.26
CA ILE A 338 -24.56 12.21 13.54
C ILE A 338 -26.04 12.56 13.45
N VAL A 339 -26.76 11.83 12.59
CA VAL A 339 -28.22 11.93 12.43
C VAL A 339 -28.89 10.70 13.06
N LEU A 340 -29.66 10.89 14.13
CA LEU A 340 -30.42 9.83 14.80
C LEU A 340 -31.92 10.04 14.60
N ASP A 341 -32.55 9.22 13.76
CA ASP A 341 -33.97 9.36 13.44
C ASP A 341 -34.86 8.54 14.38
N ALA A 342 -36.01 9.13 14.73
CA ALA A 342 -37.12 8.50 15.44
C ALA A 342 -36.76 7.91 16.81
N LEU A 343 -36.08 8.67 17.68
CA LEU A 343 -35.68 8.21 19.02
C LEU A 343 -36.86 7.66 19.85
N ASP A 344 -38.09 8.13 19.59
CA ASP A 344 -39.31 7.63 20.22
C ASP A 344 -39.62 6.17 19.87
N GLU A 345 -39.05 5.59 18.83
CA GLU A 345 -39.26 4.18 18.48
C GLU A 345 -38.30 3.22 19.20
N SER A 346 -37.40 3.75 20.05
CA SER A 346 -36.44 2.93 20.79
C SER A 346 -37.12 2.23 21.97
N LYS A 347 -36.71 0.98 22.22
CA LYS A 347 -37.04 0.22 23.43
C LYS A 347 -36.14 0.56 24.61
N THR A 348 -35.00 1.20 24.37
CA THR A 348 -34.00 1.57 25.40
C THR A 348 -33.83 3.09 25.44
N ARG A 349 -34.94 3.84 25.51
CA ARG A 349 -34.96 5.31 25.39
C ARG A 349 -34.09 6.00 26.43
N ASP A 350 -34.18 5.57 27.69
CA ASP A 350 -33.35 6.10 28.79
C ASP A 350 -31.85 5.91 28.53
N GLU A 351 -31.46 4.76 28.00
CA GLU A 351 -30.06 4.46 27.68
C GLU A 351 -29.55 5.34 26.52
N VAL A 352 -30.38 5.55 25.49
CA VAL A 352 -30.06 6.44 24.36
C VAL A 352 -29.92 7.89 24.85
N LEU A 353 -30.82 8.36 25.71
CA LEU A 353 -30.76 9.70 26.29
C LEU A 353 -29.53 9.89 27.19
N LEU A 354 -29.15 8.88 27.96
CA LEU A 354 -27.91 8.88 28.75
C LEU A 354 -26.68 8.96 27.84
N TRP A 355 -26.63 8.17 26.76
CA TRP A 355 -25.53 8.23 25.81
C TRP A 355 -25.43 9.61 25.13
N ILE A 356 -26.56 10.20 24.72
CA ILE A 356 -26.60 11.57 24.16
C ILE A 356 -26.09 12.57 25.20
N LYS A 357 -26.51 12.45 26.47
CA LYS A 357 -26.01 13.30 27.55
C LYS A 357 -24.49 13.21 27.69
N ASP A 358 -23.93 12.00 27.63
CA ASP A 358 -22.50 11.81 27.75
C ASP A 358 -21.75 12.47 26.57
N VAL A 359 -22.27 12.35 25.34
CA VAL A 359 -21.69 13.06 24.17
C VAL A 359 -21.76 14.58 24.34
N VAL A 360 -22.88 15.11 24.81
CA VAL A 360 -23.09 16.56 25.01
C VAL A 360 -22.17 17.12 26.10
N ALA A 361 -22.02 16.39 27.21
CA ALA A 361 -21.25 16.82 28.38
C ALA A 361 -19.72 16.77 28.16
N ARG A 362 -19.25 16.02 27.17
CA ARG A 362 -17.83 15.79 26.84
C ARG A 362 -17.23 16.97 26.04
N PRO A 363 -16.30 17.77 26.59
CA PRO A 363 -15.68 18.90 25.88
C PRO A 363 -14.73 18.46 24.76
N ASP A 364 -14.11 17.30 24.93
CA ASP A 364 -13.25 16.62 23.96
C ASP A 364 -14.01 16.12 22.71
N LEU A 365 -15.35 16.19 22.73
CA LEU A 365 -16.21 15.91 21.58
C LEU A 365 -16.84 17.19 21.00
N ALA A 366 -16.20 18.35 21.18
CA ALA A 366 -16.68 19.63 20.67
C ALA A 366 -16.97 19.63 19.15
N HIS A 367 -16.23 18.81 18.39
CA HIS A 367 -16.35 18.61 16.94
C HIS A 367 -17.46 17.64 16.51
N VAL A 368 -18.16 17.01 17.47
CA VAL A 368 -19.28 16.11 17.20
C VAL A 368 -20.59 16.89 17.26
N GLN A 369 -21.30 16.89 16.15
CA GLN A 369 -22.61 17.54 15.99
C GLN A 369 -23.71 16.47 15.93
N LEU A 370 -24.77 16.64 16.74
CA LEU A 370 -25.90 15.71 16.78
C LEU A 370 -27.15 16.38 16.21
N LEU A 371 -27.82 15.71 15.29
CA LEU A 371 -29.20 15.99 14.92
C LEU A 371 -30.02 14.76 15.25
N TYR A 372 -31.11 14.94 15.98
CA TYR A 372 -32.00 13.83 16.28
C TYR A 372 -33.45 14.22 16.14
N THR A 373 -34.28 13.24 15.77
CA THR A 373 -35.72 13.43 15.58
C THR A 373 -36.50 12.57 16.57
N SER A 374 -37.62 13.09 17.08
CA SER A 374 -38.57 12.27 17.84
C SER A 374 -39.96 12.87 17.91
N ARG A 375 -40.92 12.12 18.45
CA ARG A 375 -42.16 12.71 18.99
C ARG A 375 -41.87 13.54 20.24
N PRO A 376 -42.66 14.60 20.51
CA PRO A 376 -42.55 15.38 21.74
C PRO A 376 -43.23 14.65 22.91
N GLU A 377 -42.81 13.41 23.19
CA GLU A 377 -43.29 12.65 24.35
C GLU A 377 -42.72 13.23 25.66
N SER A 378 -43.38 12.95 26.79
CA SER A 378 -43.10 13.61 28.07
C SER A 378 -41.66 13.46 28.54
N GLU A 379 -41.04 12.30 28.32
CA GLU A 379 -39.64 12.04 28.66
C GLU A 379 -38.68 12.93 27.87
N PHE A 380 -38.88 13.05 26.55
CA PHE A 380 -38.04 13.85 25.66
C PHE A 380 -38.19 15.35 25.94
N LEU A 381 -39.43 15.82 26.12
CA LEU A 381 -39.73 17.20 26.48
C LEU A 381 -39.13 17.60 27.83
N ARG A 382 -39.07 16.65 28.78
CA ARG A 382 -38.47 16.88 30.10
C ARG A 382 -36.94 16.87 30.06
N TYR A 383 -36.31 16.09 29.18
CA TYR A 383 -34.87 15.88 29.22
C TYR A 383 -34.09 16.72 28.21
N ILE A 384 -34.46 16.68 26.93
CA ILE A 384 -33.68 17.26 25.84
C ILE A 384 -33.54 18.80 25.98
N PRO A 385 -34.60 19.57 26.26
CA PRO A 385 -34.46 21.03 26.38
C PRO A 385 -33.54 21.47 27.52
N HIS A 386 -33.41 20.66 28.58
CA HIS A 386 -32.47 20.93 29.68
C HIS A 386 -31.04 20.54 29.30
N LEU A 387 -30.87 19.55 28.43
CA LEU A 387 -29.57 19.08 27.97
C LEU A 387 -28.93 20.01 26.93
N ILE A 388 -29.70 20.43 25.93
CA ILE A 388 -29.16 21.21 24.79
C ILE A 388 -29.69 22.66 24.73
N GLY A 389 -30.61 23.05 25.61
CA GLY A 389 -31.25 24.37 25.60
C GLY A 389 -32.44 24.45 24.64
N LYS A 390 -33.52 25.12 25.07
CA LYS A 390 -34.78 25.27 24.31
C LYS A 390 -34.60 25.86 22.92
N GLN A 391 -33.61 26.74 22.73
CA GLN A 391 -33.27 27.36 21.45
C GLN A 391 -32.78 26.36 20.39
N ASN A 392 -32.35 25.17 20.81
CA ASN A 392 -31.88 24.09 19.95
C ASN A 392 -32.93 22.99 19.75
N CYS A 393 -34.16 23.21 20.24
CA CYS A 393 -35.31 22.36 20.03
C CYS A 393 -36.21 23.00 18.96
N LEU A 394 -36.29 22.40 17.78
CA LEU A 394 -37.05 22.90 16.65
C LEU A 394 -38.32 22.06 16.47
N PRO A 395 -39.51 22.57 16.85
CA PRO A 395 -40.76 21.97 16.43
C PRO A 395 -40.88 22.04 14.92
N LEU A 396 -41.32 20.95 14.28
CA LEU A 396 -41.55 20.98 12.84
C LEU A 396 -42.70 21.94 12.50
N ASP A 397 -42.46 22.79 11.49
CA ASP A 397 -43.41 23.81 11.08
C ASP A 397 -44.60 23.17 10.35
N LYS A 398 -45.76 23.19 11.01
CA LYS A 398 -47.02 22.67 10.46
C LYS A 398 -47.39 23.32 9.13
N GLN A 399 -47.18 24.62 8.97
CA GLN A 399 -47.54 25.31 7.73
C GLN A 399 -46.62 24.90 6.58
N ALA A 400 -45.32 24.79 6.85
CA ALA A 400 -44.35 24.31 5.88
C ALA A 400 -44.63 22.85 5.48
N ILE A 401 -44.94 21.98 6.44
CA ILE A 401 -45.34 20.59 6.18
C ILE A 401 -46.63 20.52 5.36
N ASN A 402 -47.65 21.31 5.69
CA ASN A 402 -48.90 21.34 4.90
C ASN A 402 -48.66 21.83 3.47
N SER A 403 -47.70 22.74 3.25
CA SER A 403 -47.27 23.13 1.91
C SER A 403 -46.60 21.98 1.16
N ASP A 404 -45.74 21.21 1.83
CA ASP A 404 -45.10 20.02 1.25
C ASP A 404 -46.16 18.94 0.89
N ILE A 405 -47.13 18.68 1.79
CA ILE A 405 -48.27 17.78 1.56
C ILE A 405 -49.06 18.25 0.34
N ARG A 406 -49.36 19.56 0.23
CA ARG A 406 -50.09 20.13 -0.90
C ARG A 406 -49.36 19.92 -2.22
N SER A 407 -48.03 20.09 -2.24
CA SER A 407 -47.21 19.81 -3.42
C SER A 407 -47.33 18.34 -3.83
N TRP A 408 -47.16 17.42 -2.88
CA TRP A 408 -47.27 15.99 -3.15
C TRP A 408 -48.66 15.59 -3.65
N VAL A 409 -49.75 16.05 -3.00
CA VAL A 409 -51.13 15.78 -3.42
C VAL A 409 -51.37 16.30 -4.83
N THR A 410 -50.87 17.50 -5.15
CA THR A 410 -51.01 18.11 -6.48
C THR A 410 -50.37 17.24 -7.55
N THR A 411 -49.18 16.70 -7.31
CA THR A 411 -48.51 15.78 -8.24
C THR A 411 -49.20 14.43 -8.33
N GLN A 412 -49.67 13.86 -7.22
CA GLN A 412 -50.37 12.58 -7.24
C GLN A 412 -51.68 12.66 -8.04
N LEU A 413 -52.43 13.75 -7.88
CA LEU A 413 -53.68 13.98 -8.64
C LEU A 413 -53.44 14.16 -10.15
N SER A 414 -52.26 14.63 -10.57
CA SER A 414 -51.94 14.83 -11.99
C SER A 414 -51.29 13.61 -12.66
N GLN A 415 -50.69 12.70 -11.88
CA GLN A 415 -49.89 11.58 -12.42
C GLN A 415 -50.51 10.19 -12.22
N ARG A 416 -51.37 9.99 -11.20
CA ARG A 416 -51.97 8.67 -10.96
C ARG A 416 -53.04 8.35 -12.00
N ARG A 417 -52.95 7.12 -12.55
CA ARG A 417 -53.90 6.60 -13.55
C ARG A 417 -55.36 6.76 -13.15
N ASP A 418 -55.67 6.51 -11.88
CA ASP A 418 -57.03 6.63 -11.33
C ASP A 418 -57.65 8.03 -11.54
N PHE A 419 -56.83 9.08 -11.56
CA PHE A 419 -57.26 10.47 -11.75
C PHE A 419 -57.04 10.98 -13.18
N THR A 420 -56.11 10.39 -13.94
CA THR A 420 -55.86 10.78 -15.34
C THR A 420 -56.81 10.08 -16.32
N GLU A 421 -57.20 8.83 -16.05
CA GLU A 421 -58.14 8.06 -16.88
C GLU A 421 -59.60 8.45 -16.61
N LYS A 422 -59.89 8.96 -15.41
CA LYS A 422 -61.20 9.51 -15.01
C LYS A 422 -61.01 10.92 -14.45
N PRO A 423 -60.85 11.94 -15.33
CA PRO A 423 -60.54 13.29 -14.90
C PRO A 423 -61.66 13.85 -14.02
N LEU A 424 -61.28 14.30 -12.83
CA LEU A 424 -62.17 14.99 -11.90
C LEU A 424 -62.34 16.45 -12.34
N SER A 425 -63.45 17.08 -11.96
CA SER A 425 -63.64 18.52 -12.21
C SER A 425 -62.58 19.36 -11.48
N GLN A 426 -62.22 20.51 -12.03
CA GLN A 426 -61.27 21.43 -11.39
C GLN A 426 -61.71 21.83 -9.98
N ASP A 427 -63.01 22.07 -9.78
CA ASP A 427 -63.57 22.37 -8.45
C ASP A 427 -63.32 21.22 -7.46
N LEU A 428 -63.54 19.97 -7.87
CA LEU A 428 -63.33 18.81 -7.01
C LEU A 428 -61.83 18.57 -6.72
N LEU A 429 -60.94 18.77 -7.70
CA LEU A 429 -59.50 18.70 -7.51
C LEU A 429 -59.02 19.73 -6.48
N GLU A 430 -59.48 20.98 -6.61
CA GLU A 430 -59.13 22.04 -5.68
C GLU A 430 -59.70 21.78 -4.28
N ARG A 431 -60.91 21.21 -4.21
CA ARG A 431 -61.52 20.79 -2.95
C ARG A 431 -60.74 19.66 -2.29
N ILE A 432 -60.23 18.69 -3.04
CA ILE A 432 -59.36 17.61 -2.54
C ILE A 432 -58.05 18.18 -2.04
N ARG A 433 -57.36 19.02 -2.83
CA ARG A 433 -56.10 19.66 -2.44
C ARG A 433 -56.26 20.41 -1.13
N ARG A 434 -57.29 21.24 -1.00
CA ARG A 434 -57.58 22.01 0.21
C ARG A 434 -57.92 21.10 1.39
N LYS A 435 -58.86 20.16 1.22
CA LYS A 435 -59.32 19.26 2.30
C LYS A 435 -58.21 18.35 2.83
N VAL A 436 -57.39 17.78 1.95
CA VAL A 436 -56.30 16.87 2.34
C VAL A 436 -55.14 17.65 2.96
N SER A 437 -54.72 18.77 2.36
CA SER A 437 -53.58 19.53 2.88
C SER A 437 -53.90 20.28 4.18
N ASP A 438 -55.05 20.95 4.24
CA ASP A 438 -55.43 21.73 5.42
C ASP A 438 -56.00 20.83 6.53
N GLY A 439 -56.56 19.66 6.16
CA GLY A 439 -57.07 18.67 7.09
C GLY A 439 -56.01 17.72 7.64
N ALA A 440 -54.81 17.67 7.05
CA ALA A 440 -53.69 16.87 7.52
C ALA A 440 -53.12 17.37 8.87
N ASP A 441 -53.26 18.67 9.18
CA ASP A 441 -52.66 19.30 10.38
C ASP A 441 -51.18 18.92 10.60
N GLY A 442 -50.44 18.79 9.50
CA GLY A 442 -49.04 18.38 9.49
C GLY A 442 -48.79 16.87 9.63
N MET A 443 -49.75 16.00 9.30
CA MET A 443 -49.63 14.53 9.34
C MET A 443 -49.83 13.83 7.99
#